data_AF-A0A6A7MYS4-F1
#
_entry.id   AF-A0A6A7MYS4-F1
#
_cell.length_a   1.000
_cell.length_b   1.000
_cell.length_c   1.000
_cell.angle_alpha   90.00
_cell.angle_beta   90.00
_cell.angle_gamma   90.00
#
_symmetry.space_group_name_H-M   'P 1'
#
loop_
_entity.id
_entity.type
_entity.pdbx_description
1 polymer ?
#
loop_
_entity_poly.entity_id
_entity_poly.type
_entity_poly.pdbx_seq_one_letter_code
_entity_poly.pdbx_strand_id
1 'polypeptide(L)'
;MKIKISSVASEETIIPLNRFYTKLEDSLNNYFSKNPSELVFMFVIVSVYDDKDENYKSCKGHNKSGKVTDPFSKEKFEYFSIAVPYEPRKVLALTEAELREDLCGEMICSLSNTSVKTPKGFDFDHFVSEVRLALEIYKRAKI
;
A
#
# COMPACT_ATOMS: atom_id res chain seq x y z
N MET A 1 0.31 -11.18 -9.85
CA MET A 1 -0.44 -10.50 -8.78
C MET A 1 -0.33 -9.03 -9.08
N LYS A 2 -1.42 -8.29 -8.98
CA LYS A 2 -1.38 -6.84 -9.19
C LYS A 2 -1.30 -6.15 -7.84
N ILE A 3 -0.34 -5.24 -7.69
CA ILE A 3 -0.26 -4.36 -6.52
C ILE A 3 -0.81 -2.99 -6.91
N LYS A 4 -1.64 -2.44 -6.02
CA LYS A 4 -2.21 -1.10 -6.14
C LYS A 4 -1.87 -0.27 -4.91
N ILE A 5 -1.72 1.02 -5.12
CA ILE A 5 -1.55 1.98 -4.03
C ILE A 5 -2.57 3.10 -4.21
N SER A 6 -3.23 3.45 -3.12
CA SER A 6 -4.21 4.53 -3.07
C SER A 6 -4.02 5.33 -1.77
N SER A 7 -4.66 6.48 -1.67
CA SER A 7 -4.61 7.30 -0.46
C SER A 7 -5.95 7.94 -0.13
N VAL A 8 -6.18 8.13 1.17
CA VAL A 8 -7.20 9.01 1.73
C VAL A 8 -6.46 10.16 2.39
N ALA A 9 -6.43 11.31 1.74
CA ALA A 9 -5.64 12.47 2.16
C ALA A 9 -6.27 13.79 1.69
N SER A 10 -5.84 14.90 2.28
CA SER A 10 -6.17 16.25 1.79
C SER A 10 -5.55 16.52 0.42
N GLU A 11 -6.07 17.51 -0.30
CA GLU A 11 -5.63 17.86 -1.66
C GLU A 11 -4.15 18.27 -1.72
N GLU A 12 -3.67 19.01 -0.73
CA GLU A 12 -2.24 19.40 -0.61
C GLU A 12 -1.32 18.18 -0.45
N THR A 13 -1.81 17.13 0.20
CA THR A 13 -1.04 15.93 0.52
C THR A 13 -1.13 14.91 -0.63
N ILE A 14 -2.25 14.86 -1.36
CA ILE A 14 -2.49 13.83 -2.39
C ILE A 14 -1.53 13.92 -3.57
N ILE A 15 -1.11 15.14 -3.96
CA ILE A 15 -0.22 15.36 -5.10
C ILE A 15 1.17 14.75 -4.87
N PRO A 16 1.91 15.09 -3.80
CA PRO A 16 3.22 14.49 -3.53
C PRO A 16 3.12 12.98 -3.29
N LEU A 17 2.07 12.55 -2.60
CA LEU A 17 1.75 11.14 -2.39
C LEU A 17 1.58 10.37 -3.70
N ASN A 18 0.78 10.87 -4.65
CA ASN A 18 0.58 10.22 -5.95
C ASN A 18 1.88 10.06 -6.74
N ARG A 19 2.75 11.07 -6.74
CA ARG A 19 4.06 10.98 -7.41
C ARG A 19 4.91 9.85 -6.86
N PHE A 20 4.89 9.68 -5.53
CA PHE A 20 5.59 8.59 -4.87
C PHE A 20 4.98 7.23 -5.21
N TYR A 21 3.66 7.10 -5.13
CA TYR A 21 2.98 5.82 -5.32
C TYR A 21 3.06 5.31 -6.75
N THR A 22 3.03 6.17 -7.77
CA THR A 22 3.13 5.72 -9.16
C THR A 22 4.44 4.96 -9.40
N LYS A 23 5.56 5.53 -8.95
CA LYS A 23 6.89 4.89 -9.08
C LYS A 23 6.97 3.59 -8.26
N LEU A 24 6.42 3.61 -7.04
CA LEU A 24 6.43 2.43 -6.18
C LEU A 24 5.52 1.32 -6.74
N GLU A 25 4.33 1.65 -7.22
CA GLU A 25 3.39 0.72 -7.85
C GLU A 25 4.02 0.05 -9.08
N ASP A 26 4.69 0.81 -9.94
CA ASP A 26 5.42 0.26 -11.09
C ASP A 26 6.54 -0.69 -10.64
N SER A 27 7.34 -0.30 -9.66
CA SER A 27 8.42 -1.14 -9.10
C SER A 27 7.89 -2.46 -8.53
N LEU A 28 6.81 -2.39 -7.74
CA LEU A 28 6.19 -3.56 -7.13
C LEU A 28 5.54 -4.47 -8.20
N ASN A 29 4.79 -3.92 -9.16
CA ASN A 29 4.20 -4.74 -10.21
C ASN A 29 5.26 -5.39 -11.12
N ASN A 30 6.38 -4.71 -11.37
CA ASN A 30 7.51 -5.32 -12.08
C ASN A 30 8.10 -6.50 -11.30
N TYR A 31 8.27 -6.35 -9.98
CA TYR A 31 8.74 -7.43 -9.11
C TYR A 31 7.80 -8.65 -9.14
N PHE A 32 6.48 -8.42 -9.06
CA PHE A 32 5.47 -9.49 -9.03
C PHE A 32 4.99 -9.97 -10.41
N SER A 33 5.56 -9.45 -11.50
CA SER A 33 5.16 -9.77 -12.88
C SER A 33 5.24 -11.26 -13.22
N LYS A 34 6.20 -11.98 -12.61
CA LYS A 34 6.42 -13.42 -12.82
C LYS A 34 5.45 -14.32 -12.05
N ASN A 35 4.68 -13.76 -11.13
CA ASN A 35 3.75 -14.49 -10.27
C ASN A 35 2.29 -14.09 -10.58
N PRO A 36 1.75 -14.43 -11.76
CA PRO A 36 0.39 -14.05 -12.13
C PRO A 36 -0.61 -14.62 -11.12
N SER A 37 -1.50 -13.76 -10.64
CA SER A 37 -2.54 -14.09 -9.67
C SER A 37 -3.69 -13.13 -9.93
N GLU A 38 -4.91 -13.65 -9.88
CA GLU A 38 -6.15 -12.87 -9.99
C GLU A 38 -6.43 -12.04 -8.73
N LEU A 39 -5.67 -12.28 -7.64
CA LEU A 39 -5.73 -11.47 -6.44
C LEU A 39 -5.07 -10.11 -6.68
N VAL A 40 -5.78 -9.05 -6.33
CA VAL A 40 -5.26 -7.69 -6.28
C VAL A 40 -4.93 -7.34 -4.84
N PHE A 41 -3.68 -6.98 -4.58
CA PHE A 41 -3.27 -6.45 -3.29
C PHE A 41 -3.24 -4.93 -3.33
N MET A 42 -3.75 -4.27 -2.29
CA MET A 42 -3.82 -2.81 -2.24
C MET A 42 -3.26 -2.23 -0.95
N PHE A 43 -2.36 -1.26 -1.07
CA PHE A 43 -2.06 -0.35 0.02
C PHE A 43 -3.01 0.85 -0.01
N VAL A 44 -3.49 1.26 1.16
CA VAL A 44 -4.31 2.47 1.34
C VAL A 44 -3.62 3.37 2.35
N ILE A 45 -2.95 4.43 1.88
CA ILE A 45 -2.30 5.39 2.77
C ILE A 45 -3.36 6.32 3.37
N VAL A 46 -3.52 6.30 4.67
CA VAL A 46 -4.48 7.15 5.40
C VAL A 46 -3.71 8.29 6.04
N SER A 47 -3.83 9.48 5.43
CA SER A 47 -3.08 10.68 5.80
C SER A 47 -4.02 11.87 5.88
N VAL A 48 -4.90 11.86 6.89
CA VAL A 48 -5.96 12.85 7.08
C VAL A 48 -5.66 13.76 8.26
N TYR A 49 -5.20 13.17 9.37
CA TYR A 49 -4.92 13.88 10.62
C TYR A 49 -3.42 14.03 10.84
N ASP A 50 -3.00 15.12 11.47
CA ASP A 50 -1.60 15.26 11.91
C ASP A 50 -1.24 14.30 13.04
N ASP A 51 -2.23 13.78 13.75
CA ASP A 51 -2.05 12.71 14.72
C ASP A 51 -2.10 11.34 14.04
N LYS A 52 -0.99 10.60 14.10
CA LYS A 52 -0.88 9.25 13.55
C LYS A 52 -1.88 8.27 14.17
N ASP A 53 -2.21 8.42 15.45
CA ASP A 53 -3.13 7.52 16.14
C ASP A 53 -4.58 7.71 15.66
N GLU A 54 -4.96 8.94 15.30
CA GLU A 54 -6.27 9.22 14.66
C GLU A 54 -6.35 8.61 13.25
N ASN A 55 -5.25 8.67 12.48
CA ASN A 55 -5.18 7.96 11.19
C ASN A 55 -5.23 6.44 11.39
N TYR A 56 -4.59 5.91 12.43
CA TYR A 56 -4.64 4.47 12.75
C TYR A 56 -6.07 3.99 13.04
N LYS A 57 -6.88 4.79 13.76
CA LYS A 57 -8.30 4.47 13.97
C LYS A 57 -9.06 4.38 12.64
N SER A 58 -8.78 5.30 11.72
CA SER A 58 -9.39 5.36 10.38
C SER A 58 -8.97 4.19 9.48
N CYS A 59 -7.77 3.62 9.68
CA CYS A 59 -7.27 2.48 8.90
C CYS A 59 -8.16 1.23 8.97
N LYS A 60 -8.90 1.02 10.07
CA LYS A 60 -9.76 -0.16 10.25
C LYS A 60 -10.79 -0.34 9.13
N GLY A 61 -11.37 0.76 8.60
CA GLY A 61 -12.36 0.69 7.51
C GLY A 61 -11.76 0.31 6.14
N HIS A 62 -10.44 0.40 6.01
CA HIS A 62 -9.69 0.16 4.78
C HIS A 62 -8.90 -1.17 4.80
N ASN A 63 -8.81 -1.80 5.97
CA ASN A 63 -8.23 -3.12 6.19
C ASN A 63 -9.29 -4.21 5.89
N LYS A 64 -9.38 -4.68 4.64
CA LYS A 64 -10.43 -5.60 4.22
C LYS A 64 -10.03 -6.51 3.07
N SER A 65 -10.78 -7.58 2.90
CA SER A 65 -10.71 -8.47 1.73
C SER A 65 -12.09 -8.71 1.17
N GLY A 66 -12.17 -9.01 -0.12
CA GLY A 66 -13.45 -9.25 -0.78
C GLY A 66 -13.33 -9.56 -2.25
N LYS A 67 -14.49 -9.54 -2.92
CA LYS A 67 -14.60 -9.70 -4.38
C LYS A 67 -15.19 -8.43 -4.96
N VAL A 68 -14.64 -7.97 -6.07
CA VAL A 68 -15.17 -6.83 -6.83
C VAL A 68 -15.41 -7.30 -8.26
N THR A 69 -16.49 -6.79 -8.85
CA THR A 69 -16.73 -6.94 -10.28
C THR A 69 -16.25 -5.67 -10.95
N ASP A 70 -15.34 -5.79 -11.91
CA ASP A 70 -14.95 -4.67 -12.76
C ASP A 70 -16.19 -4.15 -13.51
N PRO A 71 -16.53 -2.85 -13.39
CA PRO A 71 -17.74 -2.32 -13.99
C PRO A 71 -17.70 -2.31 -15.52
N PHE A 72 -16.51 -2.33 -16.13
CA PHE A 72 -16.27 -2.29 -17.57
C PHE A 72 -16.09 -3.70 -18.15
N SER A 73 -15.13 -4.48 -17.64
CA SER A 73 -14.86 -5.84 -18.18
C SER A 73 -15.85 -6.90 -17.69
N LYS A 74 -16.60 -6.62 -16.62
CA LYS A 74 -17.48 -7.57 -15.90
C LYS A 74 -16.75 -8.75 -15.26
N GLU A 75 -15.43 -8.76 -15.28
CA GLU A 75 -14.62 -9.78 -14.61
C GLU A 75 -14.69 -9.61 -13.09
N LYS A 76 -14.70 -10.73 -12.37
CA LYS A 76 -14.65 -10.74 -10.91
C LYS A 76 -13.24 -11.03 -10.49
N PHE A 77 -12.71 -10.22 -9.58
CA PHE A 77 -11.42 -10.46 -8.96
C PHE A 77 -11.53 -10.37 -7.45
N GLU A 78 -10.67 -11.13 -6.78
CA GLU A 78 -10.48 -11.02 -5.33
C GLU A 78 -9.53 -9.86 -5.06
N TYR A 79 -9.76 -9.16 -3.96
CA TYR A 79 -8.85 -8.14 -3.48
C TYR A 79 -8.62 -8.26 -1.98
N PHE A 80 -7.46 -7.78 -1.55
CA PHE A 80 -7.10 -7.62 -0.15
C PHE A 80 -6.35 -6.30 0.01
N SER A 81 -6.74 -5.51 1.01
CA SER A 81 -6.17 -4.19 1.25
C SER A 81 -5.63 -4.05 2.67
N ILE A 82 -4.47 -3.40 2.78
CA ILE A 82 -3.87 -2.96 4.04
C ILE A 82 -3.78 -1.45 4.03
N ALA A 83 -4.28 -0.86 5.09
CA ALA A 83 -4.21 0.56 5.35
C ALA A 83 -2.94 0.91 6.13
N VAL A 84 -2.33 2.04 5.78
CA VAL A 84 -1.07 2.52 6.34
C VAL A 84 -1.32 3.92 6.89
N PRO A 85 -1.31 4.12 8.22
CA PRO A 85 -1.48 5.45 8.80
C PRO A 85 -0.23 6.28 8.54
N TYR A 86 -0.41 7.53 8.11
CA TYR A 86 0.71 8.42 7.82
C TYR A 86 0.36 9.87 8.16
N GLU A 87 1.35 10.65 8.58
CA GLU A 87 1.12 12.04 9.01
C GLU A 87 1.27 13.00 7.82
N PRO A 88 0.27 13.85 7.49
CA PRO A 88 0.35 14.80 6.39
C PRO A 88 1.57 15.72 6.47
N ARG A 89 1.92 16.21 7.67
CA ARG A 89 3.11 17.03 7.88
C ARG A 89 4.41 16.38 7.39
N LYS A 90 4.56 15.06 7.53
CA LYS A 90 5.75 14.35 7.04
C LYS A 90 5.80 14.33 5.52
N VAL A 91 4.65 14.11 4.86
CA VAL A 91 4.56 14.18 3.40
C VAL A 91 5.05 15.52 2.86
N LEU A 92 4.67 16.61 3.53
CA LEU A 92 4.97 17.97 3.09
C LEU A 92 6.37 18.45 3.49
N ALA A 93 6.94 17.90 4.57
CA ALA A 93 8.23 18.34 5.12
C ALA A 93 9.43 17.53 4.59
N LEU A 94 9.23 16.24 4.28
CA LEU A 94 10.31 15.35 3.87
C LEU A 94 10.67 15.54 2.40
N THR A 95 11.95 15.36 2.07
CA THR A 95 12.39 15.20 0.69
C THR A 95 11.83 13.90 0.10
N GLU A 96 11.84 13.76 -1.24
CA GLU A 96 11.34 12.53 -1.89
C GLU A 96 12.09 11.27 -1.42
N ALA A 97 13.40 11.37 -1.16
CA ALA A 97 14.20 10.26 -0.68
C ALA A 97 13.85 9.87 0.77
N GLU A 98 13.66 10.85 1.65
CA GLU A 98 13.27 10.63 3.04
C GLU A 98 11.82 10.11 3.14
N LEU A 99 10.90 10.69 2.36
CA LEU A 99 9.52 10.22 2.27
C LEU A 99 9.46 8.77 1.79
N ARG A 100 10.28 8.41 0.81
CA ARG A 100 10.40 7.02 0.36
C ARG A 100 10.86 6.10 1.49
N GLU A 101 11.89 6.52 2.21
CA GLU A 101 12.45 5.72 3.29
C GLU A 101 11.43 5.49 4.41
N ASP A 102 10.82 6.57 4.87
CA ASP A 102 9.88 6.58 5.98
C ASP A 102 8.58 5.85 5.62
N LEU A 103 7.97 6.16 4.47
CA LEU A 103 6.71 5.56 4.07
C LEU A 103 6.85 4.06 3.74
N CYS A 104 7.94 3.63 3.10
CA CYS A 104 8.20 2.19 2.92
C CYS A 104 8.35 1.48 4.29
N GLY A 105 8.97 2.13 5.27
CA GLY A 105 9.04 1.65 6.65
C GLY A 105 7.65 1.45 7.25
N GLU A 106 6.77 2.44 7.13
CA GLU A 106 5.39 2.38 7.62
C GLU A 106 4.55 1.29 6.93
N MET A 107 4.76 1.09 5.63
CA MET A 107 4.13 -0.01 4.88
C MET A 107 4.57 -1.38 5.40
N ILE A 108 5.87 -1.56 5.68
CA ILE A 108 6.43 -2.79 6.26
C ILE A 108 5.88 -3.02 7.68
N CYS A 109 5.80 -1.97 8.50
CA CYS A 109 5.19 -2.04 9.82
C CYS A 109 3.72 -2.45 9.74
N SER A 110 2.96 -1.88 8.81
CA SER A 110 1.53 -2.18 8.62
C SER A 110 1.28 -3.60 8.13
N LEU A 111 2.14 -4.13 7.24
CA LEU A 111 2.11 -5.54 6.82
C LEU A 111 2.28 -6.50 8.00
N SER A 112 3.13 -6.12 8.96
CA SER A 112 3.48 -6.97 10.11
C SER A 112 2.42 -6.98 11.21
N ASN A 113 1.54 -5.96 11.23
CA ASN A 113 0.55 -5.75 12.28
C ASN A 113 -0.90 -5.83 11.77
N THR A 114 -1.10 -6.34 10.55
CA THR A 114 -2.43 -6.41 9.97
C THR A 114 -3.25 -7.55 10.57
N SER A 115 -4.52 -7.28 10.86
CA SER A 115 -5.50 -8.29 11.31
C SER A 115 -6.50 -8.65 10.22
N VAL A 116 -6.20 -8.35 8.94
CA VAL A 116 -7.13 -8.57 7.85
C VAL A 116 -7.25 -10.05 7.55
N LYS A 117 -8.49 -10.51 7.40
CA LYS A 117 -8.79 -11.89 6.99
C LYS A 117 -8.24 -12.14 5.59
N THR A 118 -7.33 -13.10 5.49
CA THR A 118 -6.68 -13.48 4.24
C THR A 118 -7.63 -14.33 3.37
N PRO A 119 -7.55 -14.21 2.03
CA PRO A 119 -8.29 -15.09 1.13
C PRO A 119 -7.92 -16.57 1.35
N LYS A 120 -8.86 -17.48 1.13
CA LYS A 120 -8.64 -18.91 1.36
C LYS A 120 -7.56 -19.44 0.40
N GLY A 121 -6.56 -20.12 0.95
CA GLY A 121 -5.46 -20.69 0.16
C GLY A 121 -4.39 -19.68 -0.25
N PHE A 122 -4.50 -18.43 0.20
CA PHE A 122 -3.46 -17.43 -0.01
C PHE A 122 -2.35 -17.58 1.04
N ASP A 123 -1.12 -17.81 0.57
CA ASP A 123 0.07 -17.84 1.44
C ASP A 123 0.47 -16.41 1.81
N PHE A 124 -0.16 -15.91 2.86
CA PHE A 124 0.03 -14.54 3.31
C PHE A 124 1.44 -14.30 3.85
N ASP A 125 2.02 -15.27 4.55
CA ASP A 125 3.35 -15.10 5.16
C ASP A 125 4.44 -15.03 4.08
N HIS A 126 4.37 -15.90 3.08
CA HIS A 126 5.28 -15.82 1.92
C HIS A 126 5.08 -14.50 1.18
N PHE A 127 3.83 -14.10 0.93
CA PHE A 127 3.53 -12.84 0.28
C PHE A 127 4.08 -11.63 1.03
N VAL A 128 3.88 -11.55 2.35
CA VAL A 128 4.41 -10.46 3.18
C VAL A 128 5.94 -10.41 3.10
N SER A 129 6.61 -11.58 3.11
CA SER A 129 8.06 -11.66 2.93
C SER A 129 8.50 -11.08 1.59
N GLU A 130 7.84 -11.44 0.50
CA GLU A 130 8.13 -10.93 -0.84
C GLU A 130 7.89 -9.42 -0.96
N VAL A 131 6.77 -8.91 -0.44
CA VAL A 131 6.48 -7.47 -0.47
C VAL A 131 7.48 -6.71 0.38
N ARG A 132 7.85 -7.23 1.56
CA ARG A 132 8.87 -6.61 2.42
C ARG A 132 10.21 -6.52 1.69
N LEU A 133 10.64 -7.60 1.02
CA LEU A 133 11.86 -7.59 0.22
C LEU A 133 11.80 -6.57 -0.91
N ALA A 134 10.69 -6.51 -1.66
CA ALA A 134 10.51 -5.55 -2.74
C ALA A 134 10.52 -4.10 -2.24
N LEU A 135 9.90 -3.83 -1.08
CA LEU A 135 9.92 -2.51 -0.43
C LEU A 135 11.34 -2.13 0.05
N GLU A 136 12.10 -3.06 0.61
CA GLU A 136 13.50 -2.83 1.02
C GLU A 136 14.42 -2.54 -0.18
N ILE A 137 14.21 -3.22 -1.31
CA ILE A 137 14.94 -2.93 -2.56
C ILE A 137 14.60 -1.52 -3.03
N TYR A 138 13.32 -1.16 -3.10
CA TYR A 138 12.88 0.15 -3.56
C TYR A 138 13.37 1.28 -2.64
N LYS A 139 13.30 1.08 -1.32
CA LYS A 139 13.82 1.99 -0.29
C LYS A 139 15.27 2.40 -0.56
N ARG A 140 16.11 1.45 -1.01
CA ARG A 140 17.56 1.64 -1.23
C ARG A 140 17.91 2.03 -2.67
N ALA A 141 16.95 2.04 -3.59
CA ALA A 141 17.20 2.36 -4.98
C ALA A 141 17.64 3.83 -5.13
N LYS A 142 18.69 4.06 -5.92
CA LYS A 142 19.08 5.40 -6.37
C LYS A 142 18.25 5.73 -7.62
N ILE A 143 17.08 6.30 -7.40
CA ILE A 143 16.12 6.74 -8.42
C ILE A 143 16.21 8.26 -8.54
#